data_AF-A0A938UR68-F1
#
_entry.id   AF-A0A938UR68-F1
#
_cell.length_a   1.000
_cell.length_b   1.000
_cell.length_c   1.000
_cell.angle_alpha   90.00
_cell.angle_beta   90.00
_cell.angle_gamma   90.00
#
_symmetry.space_group_name_H-M   'P 1'
#
loop_
_entity.id
_entity.type
_entity.pdbx_description
1 polymer ?
#
loop_
_entity_poly.entity_id
_entity_poly.type
_entity_poly.pdbx_seq_one_letter_code
_entity_poly.pdbx_strand_id
1 'polypeptide(L)'
;MDAQPTVDALAALEIPCGPCTDQNPCTHDHLRPDCTCAHDPLPLACNDDNACTTADFCGPDATCAGLPLPATACLDPNPCTLDACDPKAGCIHPPADPTTPCDDGNPCTAPDAC
;
A
#
# COMPACT_ATOMS: atom_id res chain seq x y z
N MET A 1 35.18 11.81 -30.34
CA MET A 1 35.20 10.55 -29.59
C MET A 1 34.13 10.74 -28.53
N ASP A 2 32.85 10.43 -28.73
CA ASP A 2 32.21 9.46 -29.61
C ASP A 2 30.83 9.97 -30.06
N ALA A 3 30.41 9.51 -31.23
CA ALA A 3 29.17 9.91 -31.89
C ALA A 3 27.96 9.15 -31.30
N GLN A 4 26.88 9.87 -31.01
CA GLN A 4 25.57 9.26 -30.82
C GLN A 4 25.10 8.66 -32.16
N PRO A 5 24.62 7.40 -32.21
CA PRO A 5 24.13 6.83 -33.45
C PRO A 5 22.78 7.46 -33.78
N THR A 6 22.74 8.10 -34.94
CA THR A 6 21.54 8.52 -35.65
C THR A 6 20.80 7.27 -36.14
N VAL A 7 19.68 6.91 -35.52
CA VAL A 7 18.79 5.91 -36.11
C VAL A 7 17.92 6.58 -37.17
N ASP A 8 18.38 6.34 -38.39
CA ASP A 8 17.94 6.85 -39.67
C ASP A 8 16.50 6.47 -40.01
N ALA A 9 15.86 7.35 -40.76
CA ALA A 9 14.52 7.18 -41.30
C ALA A 9 14.56 6.30 -42.55
N LEU A 10 14.00 5.08 -42.50
CA LEU A 10 13.62 4.33 -43.71
C LEU A 10 12.37 3.46 -43.47
N ALA A 11 11.21 4.05 -43.76
CA ALA A 11 10.00 3.47 -44.35
C ALA A 11 9.22 2.30 -43.66
N ALA A 12 8.07 2.69 -43.09
CA ALA A 12 6.71 2.20 -43.41
C ALA A 12 6.25 0.80 -42.94
N LEU A 13 5.75 0.74 -41.70
CA LEU A 13 4.39 0.27 -41.38
C LEU A 13 4.03 0.83 -40.00
N GLU A 14 3.57 2.09 -39.98
CA GLU A 14 3.13 2.77 -38.78
C GLU A 14 1.90 2.07 -38.19
N ILE A 15 2.09 1.36 -37.08
CA ILE A 15 1.29 1.68 -35.89
C ILE A 15 2.24 1.66 -34.70
N PRO A 16 2.84 2.80 -34.30
CA PRO A 16 3.54 2.85 -33.03
C PRO A 16 2.45 2.90 -31.96
N CYS A 17 1.88 1.75 -31.60
CA CYS A 17 0.97 1.73 -30.46
C CYS A 17 1.74 2.35 -29.28
N GLY A 18 1.12 3.33 -28.60
CA GLY A 18 1.76 4.05 -27.49
C GLY A 18 2.12 3.11 -26.32
N PRO A 19 2.80 3.62 -25.28
CA PRO A 19 3.06 2.83 -24.08
C PRO A 19 1.72 2.34 -23.51
N CYS A 20 1.60 1.01 -23.39
CA CYS A 20 0.49 0.37 -22.72
C CYS A 20 0.93 0.12 -21.29
N THR A 21 0.53 1.00 -20.37
CA THR A 21 0.66 0.76 -18.93
C THR A 21 -0.42 1.50 -18.16
N ASP A 22 -1.02 0.83 -17.18
CA ASP A 22 -1.96 1.43 -16.22
C ASP A 22 -1.29 1.71 -14.86
N GLN A 23 0.02 1.45 -14.74
CA GLN A 23 0.80 1.54 -13.52
C GLN A 23 0.30 0.66 -12.38
N ASN A 24 -0.54 -0.34 -12.66
CA ASN A 24 -1.01 -1.30 -11.69
C ASN A 24 0.01 -2.45 -11.58
N PRO A 25 0.66 -2.67 -10.42
CA PRO A 25 1.60 -3.79 -10.26
C PRO A 25 0.91 -5.17 -10.35
N CYS A 26 -0.42 -5.22 -10.28
CA CYS A 26 -1.23 -6.43 -10.33
C CYS A 26 -1.78 -6.79 -11.71
N THR A 27 -1.35 -6.09 -12.75
CA THR A 27 -1.70 -6.38 -14.14
C THR A 27 -0.45 -6.68 -14.96
N HIS A 28 -0.61 -7.52 -15.98
CA HIS A 28 0.34 -7.67 -17.06
C HIS A 28 -0.10 -6.82 -18.25
N ASP A 29 0.56 -5.67 -18.40
CA ASP A 29 0.32 -4.76 -19.51
C ASP A 29 0.86 -5.33 -20.81
N HIS A 30 0.00 -5.47 -21.80
CA HIS A 30 0.41 -5.89 -23.13
C HIS A 30 -0.46 -5.27 -24.22
N LEU A 31 0.18 -4.96 -25.35
CA LEU A 31 -0.51 -4.53 -26.55
C LEU A 31 -1.08 -5.73 -27.28
N ARG A 32 -2.36 -5.65 -27.62
CA ARG A 32 -3.00 -6.57 -28.56
C ARG A 32 -2.61 -6.25 -30.00
N PRO A 33 -2.79 -7.19 -30.94
CA PRO A 33 -2.44 -6.99 -32.35
C PRO A 33 -3.16 -5.83 -33.05
N ASP A 34 -4.29 -5.38 -32.51
CA ASP A 34 -5.07 -4.22 -32.98
C ASP A 34 -4.67 -2.91 -32.30
N CYS A 35 -3.54 -2.88 -31.59
CA CYS A 35 -3.06 -1.79 -30.76
C CYS A 35 -3.97 -1.41 -29.59
N THR A 36 -4.95 -2.24 -29.22
CA THR A 36 -5.66 -2.05 -27.96
C THR A 36 -4.77 -2.47 -26.79
N CYS A 37 -4.80 -1.69 -25.71
CA CYS A 37 -4.06 -1.99 -24.49
C CYS A 37 -4.89 -2.95 -23.63
N ALA A 38 -4.26 -4.02 -23.15
CA ALA A 38 -4.87 -5.01 -22.28
C ALA A 38 -4.06 -5.15 -20.99
N HIS A 39 -4.78 -5.33 -19.89
CA HIS A 39 -4.26 -5.38 -18.52
C HIS A 39 -4.82 -6.64 -17.86
N ASP A 40 -4.10 -7.76 -17.99
CA ASP A 40 -4.59 -9.04 -17.47
C ASP A 40 -4.16 -9.20 -16.00
N PRO A 41 -5.05 -9.61 -15.07
CA PRO A 41 -4.68 -9.84 -13.68
C PRO A 41 -3.52 -10.83 -13.54
N LEU A 42 -2.52 -10.50 -12.71
CA LEU A 42 -1.35 -11.33 -12.47
C LEU A 42 -1.11 -11.49 -10.95
N PRO A 43 -1.06 -12.72 -10.41
CA PRO A 43 -0.93 -12.98 -8.97
C PRO A 43 0.53 -12.85 -8.53
N LEU A 44 1.05 -11.61 -8.50
CA LEU A 44 2.38 -11.28 -7.97
C LEU A 44 2.31 -10.63 -6.59
N ALA A 45 3.49 -10.41 -6.00
CA ALA A 45 3.63 -9.50 -4.87
C ALA A 45 3.43 -8.05 -5.32
N CYS A 46 2.85 -7.25 -4.45
CA CYS A 46 2.63 -5.82 -4.67
C CYS A 46 2.86 -5.06 -3.35
N ASN A 47 2.50 -3.78 -3.31
CA ASN A 47 2.44 -2.97 -2.09
C ASN A 47 1.08 -2.27 -2.09
N ASP A 48 0.25 -2.50 -1.07
CA ASP A 48 -1.09 -1.91 -1.00
C ASP A 48 -1.09 -0.51 -0.35
N ASP A 49 0.10 -0.01 -0.02
CA ASP A 49 0.37 1.27 0.65
C ASP A 49 -0.36 1.42 1.99
N ASN A 50 -0.78 0.31 2.60
CA ASN A 50 -1.43 0.28 3.90
C ASN A 50 -0.44 -0.21 4.95
N ALA A 51 -0.02 0.70 5.84
CA ALA A 51 0.89 0.38 6.94
C ALA A 51 0.33 -0.64 7.95
N CYS A 52 -0.97 -0.94 7.87
CA CYS A 52 -1.70 -1.85 8.74
C CYS A 52 -1.92 -3.24 8.17
N THR A 53 -1.31 -3.53 7.03
CA THR A 53 -1.31 -4.85 6.40
C THR A 53 0.11 -5.37 6.24
N THR A 54 0.22 -6.66 5.94
CA THR A 54 1.46 -7.35 5.66
C THR A 54 1.23 -8.40 4.58
N ALA A 55 2.32 -8.85 3.95
CA ALA A 55 2.27 -9.92 2.95
C ALA A 55 1.32 -9.58 1.79
N ASP A 56 1.48 -8.37 1.25
CA ASP A 56 0.68 -7.83 0.16
C ASP A 56 0.76 -8.69 -1.10
N PHE A 57 -0.41 -8.90 -1.71
CA PHE A 57 -0.57 -9.76 -2.86
C PHE A 57 -1.63 -9.19 -3.81
N CYS A 58 -1.46 -9.54 -5.09
CA CYS A 58 -2.45 -9.24 -6.11
C CYS A 58 -3.61 -10.24 -6.05
N GLY A 59 -4.80 -9.72 -5.79
CA GLY A 59 -6.06 -10.47 -5.83
C GLY A 59 -6.47 -10.88 -7.25
N PRO A 60 -7.46 -11.78 -7.38
CA PRO A 60 -7.97 -12.23 -8.67
C PRO A 60 -8.64 -11.11 -9.50
N ASP A 61 -8.95 -9.98 -8.87
CA ASP A 61 -9.53 -8.78 -9.48
C ASP A 61 -8.47 -7.71 -9.83
N ALA A 62 -7.18 -8.09 -9.83
CA ALA A 62 -6.04 -7.19 -10.05
C ALA A 62 -5.95 -6.03 -9.04
N THR A 63 -6.47 -6.21 -7.84
CA THR A 63 -6.26 -5.26 -6.72
C THR A 63 -5.11 -5.72 -5.85
N CYS A 64 -4.28 -4.78 -5.41
CA CYS A 64 -3.28 -5.05 -4.40
C CYS A 64 -3.93 -4.96 -3.02
N ALA A 65 -3.76 -5.99 -2.19
CA ALA A 65 -4.21 -6.01 -0.82
C ALA A 65 -3.26 -6.84 0.04
N GLY A 66 -3.09 -6.47 1.30
CA GLY A 66 -2.38 -7.26 2.29
C GLY A 66 -3.28 -7.92 3.32
N LEU A 67 -2.66 -8.78 4.12
CA LEU A 67 -3.27 -9.42 5.28
C LEU A 67 -3.26 -8.44 6.45
N PRO A 68 -4.36 -8.29 7.21
CA PRO A 68 -4.40 -7.38 8.34
C PRO A 68 -3.34 -7.76 9.37
N LEU A 69 -2.65 -6.75 9.92
CA LEU A 69 -1.77 -6.95 11.07
C LEU A 69 -2.57 -7.55 12.25
N PRO A 70 -1.92 -8.38 13.10
CA PRO A 70 -2.57 -8.86 14.32
C PRO A 70 -2.91 -7.68 15.23
N ALA A 71 -3.99 -7.78 16.00
CA ALA A 71 -4.42 -6.71 16.92
C ALA A 71 -3.32 -6.31 17.93
N THR A 72 -2.38 -7.22 18.21
CA THR A 72 -1.24 -6.97 19.09
C THR A 72 -0.11 -6.17 18.44
N ALA A 73 -0.15 -5.90 17.13
CA ALA A 73 0.94 -5.26 16.39
C ALA A 73 1.14 -3.78 16.76
N CYS A 74 0.07 -3.10 17.19
CA CYS A 74 0.10 -1.69 17.57
C CYS A 74 -0.16 -1.45 19.05
N LEU A 75 -0.08 -2.48 19.89
CA LEU A 75 -0.27 -2.28 21.33
C LEU A 75 0.96 -1.61 21.94
N ASP A 76 0.75 -0.52 22.66
CA ASP A 76 1.77 0.13 23.47
C ASP A 76 1.63 -0.26 24.96
N PRO A 77 2.61 0.06 25.82
CA PRO A 77 2.55 -0.31 27.24
C PRO A 77 1.70 0.66 28.08
N ASN A 78 1.13 1.71 27.49
CA ASN A 78 0.37 2.73 28.21
C ASN A 78 -1.12 2.36 28.21
N PRO A 79 -1.74 2.06 29.36
CA PRO A 79 -3.16 1.71 29.40
C PRO A 79 -4.09 2.91 29.15
N CYS A 80 -3.56 4.14 29.11
CA CYS A 80 -4.32 5.37 28.91
C CYS A 80 -4.24 5.90 27.45
N THR A 81 -3.82 5.07 26.50
CA THR A 81 -3.86 5.33 25.06
C THR A 81 -4.89 4.44 24.37
N LEU A 82 -5.38 4.89 23.22
CA LEU A 82 -6.21 4.09 22.32
C LEU A 82 -5.35 3.60 21.17
N ASP A 83 -4.83 2.40 21.30
CA ASP A 83 -4.00 1.77 20.27
C ASP A 83 -4.82 1.54 19.00
N ALA A 84 -4.36 2.12 17.91
CA ALA A 84 -4.97 1.96 16.60
C ALA A 84 -3.88 1.88 15.53
N CYS A 85 -4.22 1.24 14.42
CA CYS A 85 -3.39 1.31 13.23
C CYS A 85 -4.06 2.23 12.21
N ASP A 86 -3.40 3.33 11.89
CA ASP A 86 -3.78 4.21 10.79
C ASP A 86 -3.15 3.71 9.48
N PRO A 87 -3.92 3.49 8.41
CA PRO A 87 -3.39 2.93 7.16
C PRO A 87 -2.23 3.71 6.54
N LYS A 88 -2.07 5.01 6.84
CA LYS A 88 -1.00 5.85 6.29
C LYS A 88 0.13 6.09 7.29
N ALA A 89 -0.21 6.31 8.56
CA ALA A 89 0.75 6.64 9.60
C ALA A 89 1.31 5.41 10.33
N GLY A 90 0.69 4.24 10.17
CA GLY A 90 1.00 3.03 10.93
C GLY A 90 0.41 3.09 12.34
N CYS A 91 1.09 2.48 13.31
CA CYS A 91 0.60 2.46 14.69
C CYS A 91 0.55 3.88 15.29
N ILE A 92 -0.62 4.23 15.81
CA ILE A 92 -0.90 5.47 16.53
C ILE A 92 -1.47 5.14 17.91
N HIS A 93 -1.11 5.95 18.90
CA HIS A 93 -1.54 5.77 20.30
C HIS A 93 -2.07 7.11 20.84
N PRO A 94 -3.18 7.64 20.29
CA PRO A 94 -3.80 8.84 20.82
C PRO A 94 -4.19 8.65 22.30
N PRO A 95 -4.10 9.71 23.13
CA PRO A 95 -4.58 9.65 24.50
C PRO A 95 -6.07 9.27 24.54
N ALA A 96 -6.45 8.41 25.48
CA ALA A 96 -7.84 8.09 25.72
C ALA A 96 -8.55 9.25 26.45
N ASP A 97 -9.90 9.22 26.48
CA ASP A 97 -10.68 10.27 27.13
C ASP A 97 -10.35 10.34 28.62
N PRO A 98 -10.26 11.54 29.24
CA PRO A 98 -9.89 11.69 30.65
C PRO A 98 -10.82 11.01 31.66
N THR A 99 -11.96 10.48 31.22
CA THR A 99 -12.90 9.71 32.04
C THR A 99 -12.81 8.20 31.79
N THR A 100 -11.97 7.78 30.83
CA THR A 100 -11.72 6.37 30.51
C THR A 100 -10.96 5.75 31.67
N PRO A 101 -11.51 4.72 32.34
CA PRO A 101 -10.79 4.03 33.40
C PRO A 101 -9.53 3.39 32.84
N CYS A 102 -8.37 3.85 33.30
CA CYS A 102 -7.07 3.25 33.05
C CYS A 102 -6.28 3.33 34.36
N ASP A 103 -5.52 2.29 34.69
CA ASP A 103 -4.58 2.33 35.81
C ASP A 103 -3.25 2.87 35.26
N ASP A 104 -2.96 4.15 35.46
CA ASP A 104 -1.71 4.78 35.02
C ASP A 104 -0.49 4.34 35.87
N GLY A 105 -0.69 3.41 36.81
CA GLY A 105 0.31 2.90 37.74
C GLY A 105 0.71 3.90 38.81
N ASN A 106 0.03 5.05 38.92
CA ASN A 106 0.28 6.06 39.93
C ASN A 106 -0.72 5.91 41.09
N PRO A 107 -0.27 5.47 42.28
CA PRO A 107 -1.17 5.25 43.42
C PRO A 107 -1.80 6.53 43.99
N CYS A 108 -1.48 7.70 43.43
CA CYS A 108 -1.95 9.02 43.88
C CYS A 108 -3.12 9.59 43.05
N THR A 109 -3.62 8.90 42.02
CA THR A 109 -4.61 9.42 41.05
C THR A 109 -5.99 8.78 41.14
N ALA A 110 -6.49 8.46 42.34
CA ALA A 110 -7.85 7.92 42.47
C ALA A 110 -8.96 8.98 42.16
N PRO A 111 -10.00 8.65 41.37
CA PRO A 111 -10.20 7.39 40.62
C PRO A 111 -9.44 7.45 39.28
N ASP A 112 -8.57 6.47 39.02
CA ASP A 112 -7.66 6.51 37.88
C ASP A 112 -8.43 6.56 36.55
N ALA A 113 -8.20 7.66 35.84
CA ALA A 113 -8.76 8.01 34.56
C ALA A 113 -7.70 8.82 33.78
N CYS A 114 -7.78 8.83 32.44
CA CYS A 114 -6.71 9.35 31.58
C CYS A 114 -6.43 10.85 31.71
#